data_AF-A0A3M8ECL3-F1
#
_entry.id   AF-A0A3M8ECL3-F1
#
_cell.length_a   1.000
_cell.length_b   1.000
_cell.length_c   1.000
_cell.angle_alpha   90.00
_cell.angle_beta   90.00
_cell.angle_gamma   90.00
#
_symmetry.space_group_name_H-M   'P 1'
#
loop_
_entity.id
_entity.type
_entity.pdbx_description
1 polymer ?
#
loop_
_entity_poly.entity_id
_entity_poly.type
_entity_poly.pdbx_seq_one_letter_code
_entity_poly.pdbx_strand_id
1 'polypeptide(L)'
;MELDELKNTWAALDKRLKENNTLNEVIILKMIQVKVEKTLNRLIFWDIFSVFILIAVIPVIVYWLDKYSGRLLFGDIAVIYGGIICVVSAIWYIYKIRELIKIDVTENIRDNIYYTNKYAVLVKREKLIMAFVGPSIALLCIAAYAEAKVSVSLWILLGSMFVLASLITAWSYKRLYQKNIDSILKSLGEIKELEEE
;
A
#
# COMPACT_ATOMS: atom_id res chain seq x y z
N MET A 1 -40.34 6.99 -52.45
CA MET A 1 -41.05 6.26 -51.37
C MET A 1 -40.11 5.24 -50.73
N GLU A 2 -39.47 4.34 -51.50
CA GLU A 2 -38.48 3.38 -50.95
C GLU A 2 -37.20 4.04 -50.38
N LEU A 3 -36.75 5.15 -50.98
CA LEU A 3 -35.50 5.83 -50.56
C LEU A 3 -35.64 6.53 -49.20
N ASP A 4 -36.81 7.08 -48.88
CA ASP A 4 -37.07 7.75 -47.60
C ASP A 4 -37.25 6.74 -46.46
N GLU A 5 -37.83 5.57 -46.75
CA GLU A 5 -37.92 4.46 -45.79
C GLU A 5 -36.53 3.88 -45.45
N LEU A 6 -35.66 3.74 -46.45
CA LEU A 6 -34.25 3.34 -46.27
C LEU A 6 -33.48 4.37 -45.44
N LYS A 7 -33.71 5.66 -45.67
CA LYS A 7 -33.06 6.74 -44.92
C LYS A 7 -33.52 6.76 -43.45
N ASN A 8 -34.80 6.52 -43.21
CA ASN A 8 -35.35 6.42 -41.85
C ASN A 8 -34.87 5.17 -41.10
N THR A 9 -34.77 4.02 -41.77
CA THR A 9 -34.22 2.79 -41.16
C THR A 9 -32.73 2.93 -40.87
N TRP A 10 -31.96 3.56 -41.76
CA TRP A 10 -30.56 3.91 -41.49
C TRP A 10 -30.39 4.85 -40.30
N ALA A 11 -31.19 5.90 -40.20
CA ALA A 11 -31.15 6.83 -39.07
C ALA A 11 -31.55 6.14 -37.75
N ALA A 12 -32.52 5.24 -37.77
CA ALA A 12 -32.91 4.46 -36.60
C ALA A 12 -31.83 3.45 -36.17
N LEU A 13 -31.15 2.82 -37.14
CA LEU A 13 -30.01 1.93 -36.88
C LEU A 13 -28.81 2.70 -36.31
N ASP A 14 -28.46 3.85 -36.90
CA ASP A 14 -27.38 4.72 -36.41
C ASP A 14 -27.64 5.19 -34.97
N LYS A 15 -28.89 5.55 -34.66
CA LYS A 15 -29.30 5.93 -33.31
C LYS A 15 -29.15 4.79 -32.31
N ARG A 16 -29.59 3.57 -32.65
CA ARG A 16 -29.40 2.38 -31.80
C ARG A 16 -27.93 2.01 -31.62
N LEU A 17 -27.11 2.22 -32.66
CA LEU A 17 -25.68 1.96 -32.62
C LEU A 17 -24.98 2.95 -31.68
N LYS A 18 -25.34 4.24 -31.76
CA LYS A 18 -24.90 5.28 -30.80
C LYS A 18 -25.35 5.00 -29.37
N GLU A 19 -26.62 4.62 -29.17
CA GLU A 19 -27.13 4.24 -27.85
C GLU A 19 -26.40 3.00 -27.29
N ASN A 20 -26.11 1.99 -28.11
CA ASN A 20 -25.34 0.82 -27.68
C ASN A 20 -23.87 1.14 -27.41
N ASN A 21 -23.23 1.98 -28.21
CA ASN A 21 -21.84 2.38 -28.00
C ASN A 21 -21.69 3.16 -26.70
N THR A 22 -22.57 4.14 -26.47
CA THR A 22 -22.60 4.91 -25.21
C THR A 22 -22.91 4.04 -24.00
N LEU A 23 -23.83 3.07 -24.12
CA LEU A 23 -24.07 2.07 -23.06
C LEU A 23 -22.85 1.19 -22.79
N ASN A 24 -22.19 0.70 -23.83
CA ASN A 24 -20.98 -0.12 -23.70
C ASN A 24 -19.85 0.68 -23.03
N GLU A 25 -19.68 1.94 -23.42
CA GLU A 25 -18.70 2.86 -22.85
C GLU A 25 -18.96 3.12 -21.35
N VAL A 26 -20.21 3.41 -20.98
CA VAL A 26 -20.62 3.56 -19.57
C VAL A 26 -20.39 2.26 -18.77
N ILE A 27 -20.63 1.11 -19.38
CA ILE A 27 -20.39 -0.20 -18.76
C ILE A 27 -18.89 -0.45 -18.58
N ILE A 28 -18.05 -0.10 -19.56
CA ILE A 28 -16.59 -0.18 -19.49
C ILE A 28 -16.06 0.74 -18.38
N LEU A 29 -16.51 1.99 -18.33
CA LEU A 29 -16.15 2.95 -17.29
C LEU A 29 -16.48 2.43 -15.89
N LYS A 30 -17.70 1.91 -15.70
CA LYS A 30 -18.10 1.29 -14.42
C LYS A 30 -17.24 0.08 -14.06
N MET A 31 -16.90 -0.76 -15.03
CA MET A 31 -16.00 -1.90 -14.79
C MET A 31 -14.60 -1.45 -14.35
N ILE A 32 -14.05 -0.41 -14.98
CA ILE A 32 -12.74 0.14 -14.60
C ILE A 32 -12.81 0.78 -13.21
N GLN A 33 -13.86 1.56 -12.90
CA GLN A 33 -14.09 2.15 -11.58
C GLN A 33 -14.13 1.09 -10.47
N VAL A 34 -14.95 0.03 -10.65
CA VAL A 34 -15.05 -1.07 -9.67
C VAL A 34 -13.70 -1.78 -9.49
N LYS A 35 -12.90 -1.92 -10.55
CA LYS A 35 -11.56 -2.51 -10.47
C LYS A 35 -10.60 -1.62 -9.67
N VAL A 36 -10.64 -0.30 -9.88
CA VAL A 36 -9.83 0.67 -9.13
C VAL A 36 -10.23 0.66 -7.66
N GLU A 37 -11.52 0.77 -7.34
CA GLU A 37 -12.03 0.71 -5.97
C GLU A 37 -11.62 -0.59 -5.27
N LYS A 38 -11.77 -1.75 -5.93
CA LYS A 38 -11.36 -3.04 -5.36
C LYS A 38 -9.86 -3.08 -5.08
N THR A 39 -9.05 -2.47 -5.93
CA THR A 39 -7.59 -2.43 -5.76
C THR A 39 -7.20 -1.48 -4.63
N LEU A 40 -7.83 -0.31 -4.54
CA LEU A 40 -7.68 0.65 -3.45
C LEU A 40 -8.08 0.02 -2.11
N ASN A 41 -9.24 -0.63 -2.05
CA ASN A 41 -9.75 -1.23 -0.82
C ASN A 41 -8.85 -2.38 -0.34
N ARG A 42 -8.27 -3.16 -1.27
CA ARG A 42 -7.23 -4.15 -0.93
C ARG A 42 -5.98 -3.49 -0.35
N LEU A 43 -5.56 -2.36 -0.89
CA LEU A 43 -4.39 -1.60 -0.43
C LEU A 43 -4.62 -1.03 0.97
N ILE A 44 -5.78 -0.40 1.18
CA ILE A 44 -6.23 0.11 2.48
C ILE A 44 -6.31 -1.02 3.51
N PHE A 45 -6.87 -2.17 3.16
CA PHE A 45 -6.93 -3.32 4.06
C PHE A 45 -5.54 -3.79 4.52
N TRP A 46 -4.54 -3.81 3.62
CA TRP A 46 -3.17 -4.16 3.97
C TRP A 46 -2.49 -3.10 4.85
N ASP A 47 -2.71 -1.81 4.60
CA ASP A 47 -2.20 -0.75 5.47
C ASP A 47 -2.86 -0.79 6.86
N ILE A 48 -4.18 -1.03 6.94
CA ILE A 48 -4.92 -1.21 8.21
C ILE A 48 -4.39 -2.43 8.96
N PHE A 49 -4.22 -3.56 8.29
CA PHE A 49 -3.66 -4.77 8.89
C PHE A 49 -2.25 -4.54 9.45
N SER A 50 -1.44 -3.73 8.75
CA SER A 50 -0.10 -3.34 9.22
C SER A 50 -0.16 -2.50 10.50
N VAL A 51 -1.13 -1.58 10.62
CA VAL A 51 -1.35 -0.80 11.85
C VAL A 51 -1.78 -1.70 13.01
N PHE A 52 -2.66 -2.68 12.78
CA PHE A 52 -3.05 -3.65 13.81
C PHE A 52 -1.86 -4.45 14.34
N ILE A 53 -0.97 -4.89 13.45
CA ILE A 53 0.26 -5.57 13.84
C ILE A 53 1.13 -4.66 14.71
N LEU A 54 1.32 -3.39 14.32
CA LEU A 54 2.10 -2.43 15.12
C LEU A 54 1.52 -2.25 16.53
N ILE A 55 0.20 -2.15 16.66
CA ILE A 55 -0.46 -2.03 17.97
C ILE A 55 -0.24 -3.29 18.81
N ALA A 56 -0.30 -4.47 18.20
CA ALA A 56 -0.08 -5.74 18.89
C ALA A 56 1.36 -5.93 19.41
N VAL A 57 2.34 -5.21 18.84
CA VAL A 57 3.75 -5.24 19.28
C VAL A 57 3.96 -4.39 20.55
N ILE A 58 3.14 -3.37 20.80
CA ILE A 58 3.28 -2.46 21.95
C ILE A 58 3.23 -3.20 23.31
N PRO A 59 2.27 -4.10 23.58
CA PRO A 59 2.23 -4.88 24.83
C PRO A 59 3.48 -5.73 25.03
N VAL A 60 4.06 -6.27 23.96
CA VAL A 60 5.29 -7.09 24.01
C VAL A 60 6.47 -6.22 24.43
N ILE A 61 6.58 -5.01 23.90
CA ILE A 61 7.58 -4.00 24.27
C ILE A 61 7.46 -3.64 25.75
N VAL A 62 6.25 -3.36 26.23
CA VAL A 62 5.98 -3.00 27.63
C VAL A 62 6.34 -4.15 28.59
N TYR A 63 5.94 -5.38 28.26
CA TYR A 63 6.29 -6.56 29.05
C TYR A 63 7.81 -6.79 29.13
N TRP A 64 8.52 -6.51 28.04
CA TRP A 64 9.98 -6.62 28.01
C TRP A 64 10.65 -5.59 28.92
N LEU A 65 10.21 -4.33 28.86
CA LEU A 65 10.71 -3.26 29.73
C LEU A 65 10.46 -3.56 31.21
N ASP A 66 9.26 -4.05 31.55
CA ASP A 66 8.90 -4.36 32.94
C ASP A 66 9.77 -5.49 33.53
N LYS A 67 10.05 -6.53 32.74
CA LYS A 67 10.75 -7.73 33.22
C LYS A 67 12.27 -7.67 33.14
N TYR A 68 12.82 -6.91 32.20
CA TYR A 68 14.25 -6.92 31.89
C TYR A 68 14.95 -5.56 32.02
N SER A 69 14.22 -4.49 32.38
CA SER A 69 14.85 -3.18 32.57
C SER A 69 15.99 -3.21 33.58
N GLY A 70 17.09 -2.57 33.22
CA GLY A 70 18.29 -2.46 34.06
C GLY A 70 19.21 -3.70 34.03
N ARG A 71 18.89 -4.76 33.29
CA ARG A 71 19.76 -5.94 33.14
C ARG A 71 20.67 -5.90 31.91
N LEU A 72 20.25 -5.21 30.85
CA LEU A 72 20.96 -5.11 29.57
C LEU A 72 20.86 -3.68 29.05
N LEU A 73 21.97 -2.94 29.03
CA LEU A 73 21.97 -1.54 28.62
C LEU A 73 21.60 -1.40 27.13
N PHE A 74 22.15 -2.26 26.27
CA PHE A 74 21.81 -2.25 24.84
C PHE A 74 20.41 -2.81 24.57
N GLY A 75 19.93 -3.71 25.43
CA GLY A 75 18.55 -4.22 25.37
C GLY A 75 17.53 -3.11 25.62
N ASP A 76 17.71 -2.31 26.68
CA ASP A 76 16.81 -1.21 27.02
C ASP A 76 16.80 -0.12 25.94
N ILE A 77 17.98 0.22 25.40
CA ILE A 77 18.11 1.17 24.28
C ILE A 77 17.37 0.65 23.03
N ALA A 78 17.52 -0.64 22.70
CA ALA A 78 16.85 -1.24 21.55
C ALA A 78 15.32 -1.20 21.70
N VAL A 79 14.81 -1.44 22.91
CA VAL A 79 13.38 -1.45 23.18
C VAL A 79 12.78 -0.04 23.15
N ILE A 80 13.47 0.97 23.72
CA ILE A 80 13.06 2.37 23.65
C ILE A 80 13.07 2.88 22.20
N TYR A 81 14.17 2.61 21.46
CA TYR A 81 14.29 2.98 20.07
C TYR A 81 13.22 2.32 19.19
N GLY A 82 12.96 1.02 19.41
CA GLY A 82 11.88 0.28 18.75
C GLY A 82 10.50 0.85 19.04
N GLY A 83 10.24 1.27 20.28
CA GLY A 83 9.00 1.94 20.68
C GLY A 83 8.79 3.27 19.95
N ILE A 84 9.81 4.11 19.88
CA ILE A 84 9.75 5.40 19.14
C ILE A 84 9.44 5.15 17.66
N ILE A 85 10.12 4.18 17.04
CA ILE A 85 9.87 3.81 15.65
C ILE A 85 8.44 3.33 15.47
N CYS A 86 7.88 2.52 16.37
CA CYS A 86 6.51 2.05 16.27
C CYS A 86 5.51 3.22 16.25
N VAL A 87 5.69 4.23 17.12
CA VAL A 87 4.82 5.42 17.17
C VAL A 87 4.93 6.24 15.89
N VAL A 88 6.15 6.52 15.42
CA VAL A 88 6.38 7.27 14.17
C VAL A 88 5.79 6.52 12.97
N SER A 89 5.96 5.19 12.93
CA SER A 89 5.42 4.33 11.88
C SER A 89 3.89 4.38 11.86
N ALA A 90 3.24 4.31 13.03
CA ALA A 90 1.79 4.37 13.14
C ALA A 90 1.24 5.70 12.59
N ILE A 91 1.87 6.83 12.93
CA ILE A 91 1.50 8.15 12.40
C ILE A 91 1.65 8.18 10.87
N TRP A 92 2.73 7.60 10.35
CA TRP A 92 2.98 7.50 8.91
C TRP A 92 1.91 6.67 8.19
N TYR A 93 1.56 5.49 8.71
CA TYR A 93 0.50 4.65 8.14
C TYR A 93 -0.86 5.36 8.16
N ILE A 94 -1.20 6.07 9.24
CA ILE A 94 -2.44 6.86 9.32
C ILE A 94 -2.45 7.94 8.23
N TYR A 95 -1.33 8.65 8.04
CA TYR A 95 -1.22 9.66 6.97
C TYR A 95 -1.39 9.04 5.57
N LYS A 96 -0.80 7.86 5.34
CA LYS A 96 -0.92 7.12 4.08
C LYS A 96 -2.36 6.70 3.78
N ILE A 97 -3.05 6.14 4.77
CA ILE A 97 -4.45 5.72 4.66
C ILE A 97 -5.34 6.93 4.37
N ARG A 98 -5.10 8.08 5.02
CA ARG A 98 -5.85 9.32 4.75
C ARG A 98 -5.72 9.80 3.31
N GLU A 99 -4.55 9.67 2.70
CA GLU A 99 -4.35 10.04 1.30
C GLU A 99 -4.99 9.03 0.33
N LEU A 100 -5.04 7.74 0.69
CA LEU A 100 -5.76 6.72 -0.10
C LEU A 100 -7.28 6.89 -0.05
N ILE A 101 -7.85 7.23 1.11
CA ILE A 101 -9.30 7.42 1.28
C ILE A 101 -9.83 8.62 0.48
N LYS A 102 -8.96 9.60 0.18
CA LYS A 102 -9.32 10.77 -0.65
C LYS A 102 -9.43 10.46 -2.15
N ILE A 103 -9.04 9.26 -2.58
CA ILE A 103 -9.15 8.86 -3.99
C ILE A 103 -10.60 8.44 -4.23
N ASP A 104 -11.40 9.35 -4.77
CA ASP A 104 -12.76 9.07 -5.19
C ASP A 104 -12.82 9.01 -6.72
N VAL A 105 -12.98 7.79 -7.28
CA VAL A 105 -12.99 7.55 -8.73
C VAL A 105 -14.18 8.23 -9.44
N THR A 106 -15.16 8.73 -8.68
CA THR A 106 -16.29 9.49 -9.22
C THR A 106 -16.01 10.99 -9.38
N GLU A 107 -14.96 11.51 -8.74
CA GLU A 107 -14.48 12.89 -8.91
C GLU A 107 -13.40 13.02 -10.00
N ASN A 108 -13.02 14.26 -10.29
CA ASN A 108 -12.04 14.68 -11.30
C ASN A 108 -10.83 13.74 -11.44
N ILE A 109 -10.68 13.11 -12.61
CA ILE A 109 -9.64 12.12 -12.92
C ILE A 109 -8.23 12.68 -12.68
N ARG A 110 -8.01 13.98 -12.95
CA ARG A 110 -6.72 14.64 -12.71
C ARG A 110 -6.31 14.60 -11.23
N ASP A 111 -7.26 14.81 -10.33
CA ASP A 111 -7.00 14.82 -8.90
C ASP A 111 -6.73 13.39 -8.40
N ASN A 112 -7.44 12.39 -8.93
CA ASN A 112 -7.18 10.98 -8.65
C ASN A 112 -5.79 10.52 -9.09
N ILE A 113 -5.32 10.96 -10.25
CA ILE A 113 -3.95 10.70 -10.73
C ILE A 113 -2.92 11.37 -9.80
N TYR A 114 -3.20 12.60 -9.35
CA TYR A 114 -2.33 13.32 -8.42
C TYR A 114 -2.21 12.59 -7.08
N TYR A 115 -3.32 12.20 -6.45
CA TYR A 115 -3.32 11.49 -5.17
C TYR A 115 -2.67 10.10 -5.28
N THR A 116 -2.90 9.37 -6.37
CA THR A 116 -2.25 8.08 -6.65
C THR A 116 -0.73 8.24 -6.79
N ASN A 117 -0.26 9.27 -7.50
CA ASN A 117 1.17 9.56 -7.63
C ASN A 117 1.79 10.01 -6.29
N LYS A 118 1.09 10.85 -5.53
CA LYS A 118 1.52 11.27 -4.19
C LYS A 118 1.68 10.06 -3.27
N TYR A 119 0.72 9.13 -3.29
CA TYR A 119 0.81 7.86 -2.58
C TYR A 119 2.02 7.02 -3.02
N ALA A 120 2.27 6.91 -4.33
CA ALA A 120 3.44 6.20 -4.86
C ALA A 120 4.77 6.79 -4.37
N VAL A 121 4.86 8.11 -4.27
CA VAL A 121 6.04 8.79 -3.70
C VAL A 121 6.19 8.48 -2.21
N LEU A 122 5.10 8.44 -1.43
CA LEU A 122 5.12 8.08 -0.02
C LEU A 122 5.64 6.65 0.20
N VAL A 123 5.18 5.70 -0.62
CA VAL A 123 5.65 4.30 -0.57
C VAL A 123 7.13 4.18 -0.95
N LYS A 124 7.60 4.94 -1.95
CA LYS A 124 9.03 4.98 -2.30
C LYS A 124 9.89 5.54 -1.16
N ARG A 125 9.41 6.61 -0.49
CA ARG A 125 10.10 7.19 0.67
C ARG A 125 10.15 6.23 1.85
N GLU A 126 9.06 5.52 2.13
CA GLU A 126 9.01 4.48 3.16
C GLU A 126 10.04 3.38 2.92
N LYS A 127 10.18 2.90 1.67
CA LYS A 127 11.23 1.93 1.31
C LYS A 127 12.62 2.45 1.65
N LEU A 128 12.91 3.71 1.35
CA LEU A 128 14.20 4.32 1.64
C LEU A 128 14.42 4.43 3.15
N ILE A 129 13.43 4.89 3.91
CA ILE A 129 13.49 4.96 5.37
C ILE A 129 13.70 3.57 5.98
N MET A 130 12.95 2.55 5.54
CA MET A 130 13.08 1.18 6.01
C MET A 130 14.46 0.57 5.69
N ALA A 131 15.10 0.99 4.60
CA ALA A 131 16.46 0.57 4.27
C ALA A 131 17.52 1.11 5.25
N PHE A 132 17.26 2.23 5.93
CA PHE A 132 18.13 2.75 7.00
C PHE A 132 17.72 2.22 8.38
N VAL A 133 16.42 2.19 8.67
CA VAL A 133 15.89 1.76 9.96
C VAL A 133 16.13 0.26 10.20
N GLY A 134 15.93 -0.59 9.18
CA GLY A 134 16.11 -2.04 9.30
C GLY A 134 17.51 -2.46 9.79
N PRO A 135 18.59 -2.02 9.13
CA PRO A 135 19.96 -2.29 9.59
C PRO A 135 20.26 -1.72 10.98
N SER A 136 19.72 -0.54 11.32
CA SER A 136 19.94 0.08 12.64
C SER A 136 19.35 -0.78 13.77
N ILE A 137 18.15 -1.34 13.58
CA ILE A 137 17.53 -2.26 14.54
C ILE A 137 18.32 -3.56 14.62
N ALA A 138 18.76 -4.11 13.48
CA ALA A 138 19.54 -5.35 13.46
C ALA A 138 20.85 -5.21 14.24
N LEU A 139 21.57 -4.10 14.08
CA LEU A 139 22.79 -3.81 14.84
C LEU A 139 22.54 -3.71 16.35
N LEU A 140 21.45 -3.05 16.76
CA LEU A 140 21.06 -2.96 18.16
C LEU A 140 20.71 -4.34 18.76
N CYS A 141 20.00 -5.19 18.00
CA CYS A 141 19.71 -6.56 18.42
C CYS A 141 20.99 -7.41 18.55
N ILE A 142 21.95 -7.27 17.63
CA ILE A 142 23.26 -7.93 17.71
C ILE A 142 24.01 -7.49 18.96
N ALA A 143 24.04 -6.19 19.26
CA ALA A 143 24.69 -5.65 20.45
C ALA A 143 24.05 -6.18 21.74
N ALA A 144 22.71 -6.21 21.80
CA ALA A 144 21.98 -6.77 22.94
C ALA A 144 22.23 -8.27 23.14
N TYR A 145 22.31 -9.06 22.05
CA TYR A 145 22.62 -10.49 22.12
C TYR A 145 24.07 -10.75 22.54
N ALA A 146 25.01 -9.88 22.16
CA ALA A 146 26.40 -9.96 22.61
C ALA A 146 26.52 -9.67 24.11
N GLU A 147 25.81 -8.65 24.61
CA GLU A 147 25.78 -8.30 26.04
C GLU A 147 25.17 -9.44 26.89
N ALA A 148 24.09 -10.05 26.39
CA ALA A 148 23.39 -11.13 27.09
C ALA A 148 24.09 -12.50 27.00
N LYS A 149 25.24 -12.62 26.32
CA LYS A 149 26.02 -13.87 26.13
C LYS A 149 25.13 -15.07 25.74
N VAL A 150 24.25 -14.82 24.78
CA VAL A 150 23.17 -15.75 24.42
C VAL A 150 23.70 -16.98 23.68
N SER A 151 23.02 -18.13 23.83
CA SER A 151 23.36 -19.40 23.17
C SER A 151 23.38 -19.29 21.63
N VAL A 152 24.21 -20.12 21.00
CA VAL A 152 24.38 -20.18 19.53
C VAL A 152 23.07 -20.44 18.80
N SER A 153 22.13 -21.19 19.40
CA SER A 153 20.79 -21.44 18.84
C SER A 153 19.98 -20.16 18.61
N LEU A 154 20.07 -19.18 19.51
CA LEU A 154 19.33 -17.92 19.40
C LEU A 154 19.97 -16.96 18.40
N TRP A 155 21.29 -17.05 18.19
CA TRP A 155 21.97 -16.34 17.09
C TRP A 155 21.52 -16.83 15.71
N ILE A 156 21.38 -18.15 15.54
CA ILE A 156 20.85 -18.74 14.31
C ILE A 156 19.41 -18.30 14.08
N LEU A 157 18.60 -18.26 15.14
CA LEU A 157 17.21 -17.78 15.08
C LEU A 157 17.16 -16.31 14.63
N LEU A 158 17.97 -15.42 15.24
CA LEU A 158 18.03 -14.00 14.88
C LEU A 158 18.39 -13.81 13.40
N GLY A 159 19.43 -14.51 12.93
CA GLY A 159 19.86 -14.45 11.53
C GLY A 159 18.75 -14.92 10.57
N SER A 160 18.07 -16.02 10.89
CA SER A 160 16.98 -16.53 10.06
C SER A 160 15.78 -15.57 10.00
N MET A 161 15.44 -14.92 11.13
CA MET A 161 14.38 -13.91 11.18
C MET A 161 14.72 -12.68 10.34
N PHE A 162 15.97 -12.21 10.38
CA PHE A 162 16.40 -11.07 9.58
C PHE A 162 16.30 -11.36 8.07
N VAL A 163 16.75 -12.55 7.65
CA VAL A 163 16.65 -12.98 6.24
C VAL A 163 15.18 -13.07 5.81
N LEU A 164 14.32 -13.72 6.61
CA LEU A 164 12.89 -13.81 6.32
C LEU A 164 12.23 -12.42 6.23
N ALA A 165 12.52 -11.51 7.16
CA ALA A 165 11.97 -10.16 7.16
C ALA A 165 12.38 -9.37 5.91
N SER A 166 13.65 -9.49 5.48
CA SER A 166 14.14 -8.84 4.27
C SER A 166 13.47 -9.37 2.99
N LEU A 167 13.21 -10.68 2.92
CA LEU A 167 12.51 -11.29 1.78
C LEU A 167 11.04 -10.88 1.73
N ILE A 168 10.34 -10.87 2.88
CA ILE A 168 8.93 -10.48 2.96
C ILE A 168 8.74 -8.99 2.61
N THR A 169 9.61 -8.11 3.10
CA THR A 169 9.57 -6.68 2.78
C THR A 169 9.87 -6.41 1.31
N ALA A 170 10.85 -7.09 0.72
CA ALA A 170 11.13 -6.99 -0.72
C ALA A 170 9.97 -7.51 -1.58
N TRP A 171 9.36 -8.64 -1.19
CA TRP A 171 8.25 -9.25 -1.89
C TRP A 171 6.98 -8.41 -1.81
N SER A 172 6.63 -7.92 -0.61
CA SER A 172 5.47 -7.05 -0.39
C SER A 172 5.59 -5.76 -1.19
N TYR A 173 6.76 -5.11 -1.19
CA TYR A 173 6.98 -3.91 -2.00
C TYR A 173 6.73 -4.16 -3.49
N LYS A 174 7.38 -5.18 -4.06
CA LYS A 174 7.31 -5.45 -5.50
C LYS A 174 5.93 -5.93 -5.94
N ARG A 175 5.28 -6.79 -5.14
CA ARG A 175 4.05 -7.47 -5.54
C ARG A 175 2.77 -6.75 -5.09
N LEU A 176 2.75 -6.17 -3.89
CA LEU A 176 1.56 -5.52 -3.36
C LEU A 176 1.52 -4.05 -3.69
N TYR A 177 2.63 -3.32 -3.59
CA TYR A 177 2.58 -1.87 -3.81
C TYR A 177 2.79 -1.50 -5.27
N GLN A 178 3.90 -1.91 -5.88
CA GLN A 178 4.23 -1.48 -7.24
C GLN A 178 3.18 -1.93 -8.26
N LYS A 179 2.81 -3.22 -8.25
CA LYS A 179 1.81 -3.75 -9.20
C LYS A 179 0.43 -3.12 -9.05
N ASN A 180 -0.01 -2.86 -7.82
CA ASN A 180 -1.34 -2.29 -7.59
C ASN A 180 -1.36 -0.79 -7.96
N ILE A 181 -0.31 -0.04 -7.66
CA ILE A 181 -0.17 1.37 -8.07
C ILE A 181 -0.13 1.48 -9.60
N ASP A 182 0.69 0.66 -10.27
CA ASP A 182 0.81 0.67 -11.73
C ASP A 182 -0.54 0.28 -12.38
N SER A 183 -1.28 -0.67 -11.79
CA SER A 183 -2.61 -1.04 -12.27
C SER A 183 -3.62 0.09 -12.09
N ILE A 184 -3.58 0.84 -10.99
CA ILE A 184 -4.47 1.99 -10.76
C ILE A 184 -4.17 3.09 -11.77
N LEU A 185 -2.89 3.45 -11.95
CA LEU A 185 -2.47 4.48 -12.90
C LEU A 185 -2.83 4.12 -14.34
N LYS A 186 -2.65 2.86 -14.75
CA LYS A 186 -3.05 2.40 -16.08
C LYS A 186 -4.56 2.51 -16.27
N SER A 187 -5.34 2.07 -15.29
CA SER A 187 -6.80 2.15 -15.35
C SER A 187 -7.32 3.60 -15.34
N LEU A 188 -6.68 4.52 -14.59
CA LEU A 188 -7.01 5.95 -14.64
C LEU A 188 -6.63 6.58 -15.99
N GLY A 189 -5.54 6.12 -16.62
CA GLY A 189 -5.15 6.55 -17.97
C GLY A 189 -6.16 6.10 -19.03
N GLU A 190 -6.63 4.86 -18.96
CA GLU A 190 -7.67 4.32 -19.85
C GLU A 190 -8.99 5.12 -19.74
N ILE A 191 -9.39 5.55 -18.53
CA ILE A 191 -10.58 6.41 -18.34
C ILE A 191 -10.35 7.79 -18.98
N LYS A 192 -9.15 8.37 -18.84
CA LYS A 192 -8.82 9.67 -19.41
C LYS A 192 -8.84 9.67 -20.95
N GLU A 193 -8.35 8.59 -21.57
CA GLU A 193 -8.38 8.43 -23.03
C GLU A 193 -9.82 8.31 -23.54
N LEU A 194 -10.68 7.56 -22.82
CA LEU A 194 -12.10 7.43 -23.16
C LEU A 194 -12.88 8.74 -23.00
N GLU A 195 -12.51 9.61 -22.05
CA GLU A 195 -13.17 10.92 -21.87
C GLU A 195 -12.69 11.99 -22.88
N GLU A 196 -11.55 11.74 -23.55
CA GLU A 196 -10.97 12.63 -24.58
C GLU A 196 -11.36 12.22 -26.02
N GLU A 197 -11.95 11.03 -26.24
CA GLU A 197 -12.57 10.55 -27.51
C GLU A 197 -14.02 11.01 -27.69
#